data_AF-A0A0C9MM07-F1
#
_entry.id   AF-A0A0C9MM07-F1
#
_cell.length_a   1.000
_cell.length_b   1.000
_cell.length_c   1.000
_cell.angle_alpha   90.00
_cell.angle_beta   90.00
_cell.angle_gamma   90.00
#
_symmetry.space_group_name_H-M   'P 1'
#
loop_
_entity.id
_entity.type
_entity.pdbx_description
1 polymer ?
#
loop_
_entity_poly.entity_id
_entity_poly.type
_entity_poly.pdbx_seq_one_letter_code
_entity_poly.pdbx_strand_id
1 'polypeptide(L)'
;MKPLHIKKTLILLSTITLSNVSGQPSVARFDASCGLVNKDIYCFGGVPAVGDNTLADNTTIMIDLSICNGYRAEEIKDRWYTETPNTDGVVYQPRSHSQSIALPDKHRFLLSGGFNQVRPGYIADQTIVYDVFTGKWSKYANFVDGSFGNRQIYYASTVYVPDVGFGFYGGFEQ
;
A
#
# COMPACT_ATOMS: atom_id res chain seq x y z
N MET A 1 -71.24 11.52 3.94
CA MET A 1 -69.98 11.86 3.24
C MET A 1 -68.84 11.81 4.27
N LYS A 2 -67.87 10.91 4.13
CA LYS A 2 -66.72 10.78 5.06
C LYS A 2 -65.51 11.56 4.50
N PRO A 3 -64.74 12.28 5.32
CA PRO A 3 -63.58 13.03 4.84
C PRO A 3 -62.39 12.10 4.62
N LEU A 4 -61.73 12.24 3.47
CA LEU A 4 -60.53 11.51 3.11
C LEU A 4 -59.31 12.25 3.67
N HIS A 5 -58.64 11.69 4.67
CA HIS A 5 -57.39 12.23 5.22
C HIS A 5 -56.20 11.69 4.43
N ILE A 6 -55.64 12.52 3.56
CA ILE A 6 -54.40 12.23 2.83
C ILE A 6 -53.22 12.57 3.75
N LYS A 7 -52.57 11.54 4.30
CA LYS A 7 -51.31 11.67 5.04
C LYS A 7 -50.19 12.06 4.07
N LYS A 8 -49.72 13.31 4.16
CA LYS A 8 -48.52 13.78 3.45
C LYS A 8 -47.29 13.08 4.04
N THR A 9 -46.78 12.07 3.32
CA THR A 9 -45.50 11.44 3.66
C THR A 9 -44.40 12.28 3.05
N LEU A 10 -43.63 12.96 3.91
CA LEU A 10 -42.47 13.76 3.51
C LEU A 10 -41.29 12.81 3.27
N ILE A 11 -40.94 12.57 2.01
CA ILE A 11 -39.76 11.77 1.65
C ILE A 11 -38.55 12.71 1.72
N LEU A 12 -37.72 12.55 2.75
CA LEU A 12 -36.46 13.26 2.90
C LEU A 12 -35.43 12.61 1.97
N LEU A 13 -35.18 13.18 0.80
CA LEU A 13 -34.06 12.79 -0.06
C LEU A 13 -32.75 13.25 0.60
N SER A 14 -32.04 12.34 1.24
CA SER A 14 -30.67 12.57 1.68
C SER A 14 -29.75 12.58 0.45
N THR A 15 -29.36 13.77 -0.01
CA THR A 15 -28.29 13.91 -1.00
C THR A 15 -26.96 13.58 -0.34
N ILE A 16 -26.47 12.36 -0.59
CA ILE A 16 -25.09 12.00 -0.25
C ILE A 16 -24.19 12.80 -1.19
N THR A 17 -23.64 13.91 -0.69
CA THR A 17 -22.60 14.64 -1.41
C THR A 17 -21.34 13.79 -1.41
N LEU A 18 -21.07 13.13 -2.54
CA LEU A 18 -19.80 12.46 -2.79
C LEU A 18 -18.72 13.54 -2.87
N SER A 19 -17.97 13.73 -1.78
CA SER A 19 -16.78 14.56 -1.78
C SER A 19 -15.73 13.87 -2.65
N ASN A 20 -15.15 14.60 -3.61
CA ASN A 20 -13.97 14.11 -4.31
C ASN A 20 -12.83 13.98 -3.29
N VAL A 21 -12.37 12.75 -3.06
CA VAL A 21 -11.19 12.49 -2.24
C VAL A 21 -9.98 12.56 -3.17
N SER A 22 -9.24 13.68 -3.16
CA SER A 22 -7.96 13.80 -3.84
C SER A 22 -6.83 13.98 -2.82
N GLY A 23 -5.92 13.02 -2.77
CA GLY A 23 -4.63 13.12 -2.09
C GLY A 23 -3.58 12.56 -3.04
N GLN A 24 -2.75 13.41 -3.65
CA GLN A 24 -1.79 12.98 -4.67
C GLN A 24 -0.38 13.15 -4.13
N PRO A 25 0.48 12.12 -4.21
CA PRO A 25 1.90 12.30 -3.90
C PRO A 25 2.53 13.36 -4.81
N SER A 26 3.68 13.89 -4.37
CA SER A 26 4.50 14.83 -5.17
C SER A 26 4.77 14.30 -6.59
N VAL A 27 4.73 12.97 -6.76
CA VAL A 27 4.64 12.28 -8.05
C VAL A 27 3.51 11.24 -7.98
N ALA A 28 2.48 11.39 -8.82
CA ALA A 28 1.43 10.38 -8.98
C ALA A 28 2.02 9.02 -9.40
N ARG A 29 1.47 7.93 -8.88
CA ARG A 29 1.96 6.57 -9.08
C ARG A 29 0.80 5.61 -9.23
N PHE A 30 1.01 4.55 -9.99
CA PHE A 30 0.12 3.40 -10.02
C PHE A 30 0.87 2.15 -9.54
N ASP A 31 0.13 1.16 -9.03
CA ASP A 31 0.67 -0.13 -8.59
C ASP A 31 1.71 -0.11 -7.47
N ALA A 32 1.72 0.98 -6.68
CA ALA A 32 2.48 1.05 -5.44
C ALA A 32 1.82 0.20 -4.35
N SER A 33 2.65 -0.35 -3.46
CA SER A 33 2.17 -1.13 -2.32
C SER A 33 2.09 -0.24 -1.09
N CYS A 34 0.91 -0.07 -0.52
CA CYS A 34 0.66 0.83 0.60
C CYS A 34 0.18 0.08 1.86
N GLY A 35 0.37 0.71 3.03
CA GLY A 35 -0.15 0.23 4.30
C GLY A 35 -0.28 1.35 5.33
N LEU A 36 -1.30 1.26 6.19
CA LEU A 36 -1.46 2.15 7.34
C LEU A 36 -0.65 1.58 8.52
N VAL A 37 0.39 2.30 8.95
CA VAL A 37 1.30 1.89 10.02
C VAL A 37 1.43 3.04 11.00
N ASN A 38 1.22 2.79 12.30
CA ASN A 38 1.31 3.80 13.34
C ASN A 38 0.55 5.13 13.05
N LYS A 39 -0.65 5.03 12.47
CA LYS A 39 -1.49 6.18 12.03
C LYS A 39 -0.99 6.91 10.79
N ASP A 40 0.10 6.50 10.17
CA ASP A 40 0.63 7.10 8.95
C ASP A 40 0.48 6.13 7.78
N ILE A 41 0.40 6.65 6.55
CA ILE A 41 0.33 5.81 5.35
C ILE A 41 1.73 5.71 4.78
N TYR A 42 2.24 4.49 4.63
CA TYR A 42 3.50 4.22 3.94
C TYR A 42 3.21 3.54 2.62
N CYS A 43 3.86 3.97 1.55
CA CYS A 43 3.82 3.31 0.25
C CYS A 43 5.24 3.07 -0.26
N PHE A 44 5.41 1.97 -0.99
CA PHE A 44 6.67 1.61 -1.63
C PHE A 44 6.48 1.32 -3.11
N GLY A 45 7.43 1.80 -3.91
CA GLY A 45 7.56 1.45 -5.31
C GLY A 45 6.39 1.94 -6.17
N GLY A 46 5.97 1.06 -7.08
CA GLY A 46 5.01 1.36 -8.13
C GLY A 46 5.67 2.01 -9.34
N VAL A 47 4.84 2.45 -10.28
CA VAL A 47 5.28 3.09 -11.52
C VAL A 47 4.91 4.57 -11.47
N PRO A 48 5.90 5.48 -11.52
CA PRO A 48 5.65 6.91 -11.58
C PRO A 48 4.85 7.30 -12.84
N ALA A 49 3.86 8.18 -12.69
CA ALA A 49 3.06 8.71 -13.80
C ALA A 49 3.78 9.83 -14.58
N VAL A 50 5.02 10.15 -14.21
CA VAL A 50 5.89 11.15 -14.85
C VAL A 50 7.24 10.52 -15.15
N GLY A 51 7.89 10.95 -16.23
CA GLY A 51 9.12 10.33 -16.71
C GLY A 51 8.84 9.04 -17.50
N ASP A 52 9.65 8.01 -17.30
CA ASP A 52 9.41 6.70 -17.89
C ASP A 52 8.33 5.96 -17.09
N ASN A 53 7.08 6.14 -17.54
CA ASN A 53 5.89 5.51 -16.97
C ASN A 53 5.77 4.01 -17.27
N THR A 54 6.85 3.38 -17.71
CA THR A 54 6.93 1.94 -17.92
C THR A 54 7.87 1.27 -16.95
N LEU A 55 8.58 2.01 -16.09
CA LEU A 55 9.55 1.45 -15.15
C LEU A 55 9.09 1.64 -13.71
N ALA A 56 9.05 0.53 -12.98
CA ALA A 56 8.88 0.59 -11.54
C ALA A 56 10.04 1.36 -10.86
N ASP A 57 9.77 1.91 -9.68
CA ASP A 57 10.77 2.53 -8.83
C ASP A 57 10.86 1.83 -7.45
N ASN A 58 11.76 2.31 -6.59
CA ASN A 58 12.00 1.77 -5.24
C ASN A 58 11.92 2.83 -4.14
N THR A 59 11.20 3.93 -4.40
CA THR A 59 11.06 4.98 -3.39
C THR A 59 10.08 4.54 -2.31
N THR A 60 10.38 4.94 -1.07
CA THR A 60 9.43 4.86 0.04
C THR A 60 8.84 6.25 0.22
N ILE A 61 7.52 6.35 0.24
CA ILE A 61 6.81 7.61 0.49
C ILE A 61 5.88 7.44 1.68
N MET A 62 5.71 8.49 2.47
CA MET A 62 4.81 8.48 3.62
C MET A 62 3.83 9.65 3.58
N ILE A 63 2.70 9.49 4.27
CA ILE A 63 1.88 10.60 4.75
C ILE A 63 1.87 10.53 6.27
N ASP A 64 2.35 11.59 6.92
CA ASP A 64 2.12 11.83 8.34
C ASP A 64 0.68 12.34 8.52
N LEU A 65 -0.21 11.53 9.12
CA LEU A 65 -1.59 11.93 9.39
C LEU A 65 -1.73 12.68 10.72
N SER A 66 -0.71 12.70 11.57
CA SER A 66 -0.73 13.43 12.84
C SER A 66 -0.69 14.95 12.66
N ILE A 67 -0.13 15.41 11.54
CA ILE A 67 -0.08 16.83 11.13
C ILE A 67 -1.33 17.28 10.37
N CYS A 68 -2.25 16.35 10.06
CA CYS A 68 -3.53 16.68 9.48
C CYS A 68 -4.50 17.13 10.59
N ASN A 69 -4.92 18.39 10.54
CA ASN A 69 -5.89 18.95 11.50
C ASN A 69 -7.35 18.46 11.28
N GLY A 70 -7.54 17.42 10.47
CA GLY A 70 -8.83 16.88 10.08
C GLY A 70 -8.71 15.66 9.15
N TYR A 71 -9.86 15.16 8.68
CA TYR A 71 -9.98 13.98 7.81
C TYR A 71 -10.28 14.35 6.35
N ARG A 72 -10.01 15.61 5.94
CA ARG A 72 -10.37 16.09 4.60
C ARG A 72 -9.25 15.77 3.62
N ALA A 73 -9.60 15.24 2.45
CA ALA A 73 -8.64 14.91 1.40
C ALA A 73 -7.73 16.10 1.00
N GLU A 74 -8.32 17.29 0.97
CA GLU A 74 -7.64 18.57 0.69
C GLU A 74 -6.46 18.85 1.64
N GLU A 75 -6.51 18.36 2.88
CA GLU A 75 -5.48 18.55 3.90
C GLU A 75 -4.35 17.51 3.80
N ILE A 76 -4.62 16.38 3.15
CA ILE A 76 -3.72 15.23 3.01
C ILE A 76 -2.84 15.39 1.76
N LYS A 77 -3.35 16.02 0.70
CA LYS A 77 -2.72 16.02 -0.62
C LYS A 77 -1.28 16.56 -0.65
N ASP A 78 -0.95 17.54 0.20
CA ASP A 78 0.37 18.19 0.20
C ASP A 78 1.30 17.64 1.31
N ARG A 79 0.94 16.51 1.93
CA ARG A 79 1.63 15.93 3.10
C ARG A 79 2.39 14.64 2.80
N TRP A 80 2.75 14.45 1.53
CA TRP A 80 3.59 13.34 1.12
C TRP A 80 5.06 13.69 1.29
N TYR A 81 5.79 12.79 1.94
CA TYR A 81 7.23 12.89 2.15
C TYR A 81 7.94 11.70 1.51
N THR A 82 9.11 11.93 0.94
CA THR A 82 9.98 10.84 0.49
C THR A 82 10.86 10.42 1.65
N GLU A 83 10.74 9.16 2.04
CA GLU A 83 11.61 8.56 3.03
C GLU A 83 12.96 8.20 2.40
N THR A 84 14.03 8.32 3.19
CA THR A 84 15.36 7.81 2.83
C THR A 84 15.76 6.72 3.84
N PRO A 85 15.26 5.48 3.65
CA PRO A 85 15.50 4.41 4.60
C PRO A 85 16.98 4.06 4.73
N ASN A 86 17.40 3.69 5.94
CA ASN A 86 18.66 2.97 6.10
C ASN A 86 18.45 1.50 5.69
N THR A 87 19.31 1.05 4.80
CA THR A 87 19.13 -0.18 4.05
C THR A 87 19.75 -1.38 4.74
N ASP A 88 20.73 -1.16 5.63
CA ASP A 88 21.44 -2.20 6.39
C ASP A 88 21.81 -3.46 5.57
N GLY A 89 22.25 -3.26 4.31
CA GLY A 89 22.61 -4.35 3.40
C GLY A 89 21.43 -5.05 2.69
N VAL A 90 20.21 -4.53 2.84
CA VAL A 90 19.02 -4.91 2.07
C VAL A 90 19.07 -4.31 0.67
N VAL A 91 18.78 -5.15 -0.32
CA VAL A 91 18.66 -4.81 -1.74
C VAL A 91 17.17 -4.63 -2.08
N TYR A 92 16.64 -3.44 -1.82
CA TYR A 92 15.25 -3.07 -2.13
C TYR A 92 15.18 -2.49 -3.56
N GLN A 93 15.14 -3.42 -4.52
CA GLN A 93 15.03 -3.10 -5.94
C GLN A 93 13.69 -2.48 -6.32
N PRO A 94 13.66 -1.73 -7.44
CA PRO A 94 12.42 -1.24 -8.02
C PRO A 94 11.41 -2.35 -8.27
N ARG A 95 10.14 -2.11 -7.92
CA ARG A 95 9.05 -3.07 -8.14
C ARG A 95 7.67 -2.44 -8.10
N SER A 96 6.75 -2.97 -8.90
CA SER A 96 5.31 -2.70 -8.86
C SER A 96 4.53 -3.95 -8.45
N HIS A 97 3.26 -3.82 -8.07
CA HIS A 97 2.38 -4.94 -7.73
C HIS A 97 2.90 -5.89 -6.64
N SER A 98 3.82 -5.40 -5.80
CA SER A 98 4.25 -6.12 -4.62
C SER A 98 3.10 -6.28 -3.65
N GLN A 99 3.19 -7.32 -2.85
CA GLN A 99 2.27 -7.52 -1.76
C GLN A 99 2.74 -6.71 -0.56
N SER A 100 1.83 -6.03 0.13
CA SER A 100 2.14 -5.36 1.38
C SER A 100 1.12 -5.64 2.47
N ILE A 101 1.59 -5.59 3.71
CA ILE A 101 0.74 -5.66 4.89
C ILE A 101 1.39 -4.94 6.09
N ALA A 102 0.58 -4.19 6.85
CA ALA A 102 1.00 -3.66 8.14
C ALA A 102 1.06 -4.80 9.17
N LEU A 103 2.15 -4.85 9.93
CA LEU A 103 2.34 -5.91 10.93
C LEU A 103 1.55 -5.61 12.22
N PRO A 104 1.15 -6.65 12.98
CA PRO A 104 0.35 -6.49 14.20
C PRO A 104 0.99 -5.63 15.30
N ASP A 105 2.32 -5.48 15.24
CA ASP A 105 3.09 -4.63 16.14
C ASP A 105 2.95 -3.12 15.88
N LYS A 106 2.21 -2.74 14.83
CA LYS A 106 1.82 -1.37 14.47
C LYS A 106 2.97 -0.45 14.05
N HIS A 107 4.21 -0.92 13.98
CA HIS A 107 5.37 -0.09 13.61
C HIS A 107 6.17 -0.67 12.45
N ARG A 108 5.76 -1.82 11.91
CA ARG A 108 6.40 -2.43 10.76
C ARG A 108 5.41 -2.65 9.64
N PHE A 109 5.85 -2.53 8.39
CA PHE A 109 5.14 -3.08 7.24
C PHE A 109 6.02 -4.01 6.44
N LEU A 110 5.43 -5.11 6.01
CA LEU A 110 6.08 -6.10 5.18
C LEU A 110 5.76 -5.82 3.72
N LEU A 111 6.76 -6.03 2.86
CA LEU A 111 6.65 -6.05 1.42
C LEU A 111 7.16 -7.41 0.92
N SER A 112 6.42 -8.06 0.01
CA SER A 112 6.84 -9.32 -0.61
C SER A 112 6.65 -9.29 -2.11
N GLY A 113 7.55 -9.97 -2.82
CA GLY A 113 7.46 -10.17 -4.27
C GLY A 113 7.45 -8.86 -5.05
N GLY A 114 6.63 -8.81 -6.09
CA GLY A 114 6.49 -7.68 -7.02
C GLY A 114 7.03 -7.97 -8.41
N PHE A 115 6.80 -7.02 -9.32
CA PHE A 115 7.18 -7.07 -10.72
C PHE A 115 8.28 -6.04 -11.02
N ASN A 116 9.39 -6.45 -11.64
CA ASN A 116 10.48 -5.56 -12.09
C ASN A 116 10.77 -5.74 -13.59
N GLN A 117 10.51 -4.70 -14.39
CA GLN A 117 10.67 -4.74 -15.86
C GLN A 117 12.13 -4.70 -16.34
N VAL A 118 13.03 -4.10 -15.57
CA VAL A 118 14.44 -3.91 -15.97
C VAL A 118 15.23 -5.21 -15.86
N ARG A 119 14.83 -6.09 -14.94
CA ARG A 119 15.39 -7.44 -14.79
C ARG A 119 14.24 -8.44 -14.66
N PRO A 120 13.68 -8.94 -15.78
CA PRO A 120 12.80 -10.08 -15.70
C PRO A 120 13.55 -11.24 -15.02
N GLY A 121 13.05 -11.68 -13.87
CA GLY A 121 13.40 -12.98 -13.29
C GLY A 121 14.04 -13.05 -11.90
N TYR A 122 14.42 -11.95 -11.21
CA TYR A 122 14.62 -12.04 -9.75
C TYR A 122 14.83 -10.68 -9.04
N ILE A 123 14.01 -10.43 -8.02
CA ILE A 123 14.24 -9.49 -6.93
C ILE A 123 15.11 -10.22 -5.88
N ALA A 124 16.26 -9.65 -5.55
CA ALA A 124 17.25 -10.26 -4.65
C ALA A 124 16.70 -10.50 -3.24
N ASP A 125 16.20 -9.43 -2.61
CA ASP A 125 15.51 -9.51 -1.32
C ASP A 125 14.00 -9.38 -1.59
N GLN A 126 13.36 -10.53 -1.82
CA GLN A 126 11.94 -10.60 -2.20
C GLN A 126 11.04 -10.12 -1.08
N THR A 127 11.29 -10.58 0.14
CA THR A 127 10.53 -10.20 1.32
C THR A 127 11.37 -9.33 2.24
N ILE A 128 10.93 -8.09 2.42
CA ILE A 128 11.59 -7.08 3.23
C ILE A 128 10.57 -6.44 4.18
N VAL A 129 11.04 -5.97 5.32
CA VAL A 129 10.22 -5.30 6.33
C VAL A 129 10.81 -3.94 6.62
N TYR A 130 9.99 -2.91 6.53
CA TYR A 130 10.35 -1.56 6.96
C TYR A 130 9.83 -1.33 8.36
N ASP A 131 10.71 -0.85 9.23
CA ASP A 131 10.40 -0.44 10.58
C ASP A 131 10.36 1.10 10.65
N VAL A 132 9.19 1.64 10.97
CA VAL A 132 8.93 3.08 10.95
C VAL A 132 9.57 3.82 12.14
N PHE A 133 9.88 3.11 13.23
CA PHE A 133 10.52 3.72 14.39
C PHE A 133 12.02 3.87 14.18
N THR A 134 12.63 2.93 13.46
CA THR A 134 14.07 2.97 13.16
C THR A 134 14.38 3.54 11.78
N GLY A 135 13.38 3.66 10.90
CA GLY A 135 13.56 4.08 9.52
C GLY A 135 14.41 3.09 8.71
N LYS A 136 14.32 1.79 9.01
CA LYS A 136 15.20 0.75 8.46
C LYS A 136 14.45 -0.31 7.69
N TRP A 137 15.03 -0.72 6.56
CA TRP A 137 14.69 -1.98 5.92
C TRP A 137 15.46 -3.13 6.54
N SER A 138 14.79 -4.28 6.65
CA SER A 138 15.40 -5.54 7.08
C SER A 138 14.92 -6.68 6.18
N LYS A 139 15.73 -7.72 6.05
CA LYS A 139 15.34 -8.94 5.32
C LYS A 139 14.35 -9.75 6.14
N TYR A 140 13.44 -10.42 5.45
CA TYR A 140 12.54 -11.39 6.06
C TYR A 140 12.59 -12.71 5.29
N ALA A 141 11.95 -13.75 5.84
CA ALA A 141 11.82 -15.03 5.15
C ALA A 141 11.04 -14.84 3.84
N ASN A 142 11.56 -15.39 2.75
CA ASN A 142 10.90 -15.38 1.45
C ASN A 142 9.62 -16.22 1.47
N PHE A 143 8.71 -15.93 0.55
CA PHE A 143 7.55 -16.78 0.29
C PHE A 143 8.01 -18.12 -0.31
N VAL A 144 7.64 -19.22 0.37
CA VAL A 144 7.90 -20.60 -0.07
C VAL A 144 6.58 -21.25 -0.48
N ASP A 145 6.48 -21.63 -1.74
CA ASP A 145 5.29 -22.27 -2.31
C ASP A 145 5.47 -23.79 -2.39
N GLY A 146 5.47 -24.44 -1.24
CA GLY A 146 5.56 -25.90 -1.13
C GLY A 146 6.70 -26.49 -1.96
N SER A 147 6.36 -27.35 -2.93
CA SER A 147 7.33 -28.01 -3.81
C SER A 147 7.99 -27.09 -4.84
N PHE A 148 7.46 -25.90 -5.08
CA PHE A 148 8.02 -24.93 -6.04
C PHE A 148 9.12 -24.05 -5.41
N GLY A 149 9.35 -24.15 -4.09
CA GLY A 149 10.43 -23.44 -3.42
C GLY A 149 10.16 -21.93 -3.29
N ASN A 150 11.22 -21.13 -3.31
CA ASN A 150 11.11 -19.67 -3.23
C ASN A 150 10.52 -19.12 -4.53
N ARG A 151 9.33 -18.50 -4.45
CA ARG A 151 8.68 -17.89 -5.61
C ARG A 151 8.52 -16.39 -5.43
N GLN A 152 8.91 -15.65 -6.46
CA GLN A 152 8.58 -14.25 -6.57
C GLN A 152 7.22 -14.10 -7.22
N ILE A 153 6.22 -13.67 -6.42
CA ILE A 153 4.86 -13.47 -6.91
C ILE A 153 4.48 -11.99 -6.97
N TYR A 154 3.62 -11.63 -7.91
CA TYR A 154 3.03 -10.29 -8.04
C TYR A 154 1.52 -10.41 -8.25
N TYR A 155 0.75 -9.34 -8.01
CA TYR A 155 -0.73 -9.35 -8.03
C TYR A 155 -1.43 -10.26 -7.01
N ALA A 156 -0.72 -10.83 -6.04
CA ALA A 156 -1.36 -11.59 -4.96
C ALA A 156 -2.02 -10.67 -3.92
N SER A 157 -3.05 -11.17 -3.25
CA SER A 157 -3.55 -10.60 -2.00
C SER A 157 -2.74 -11.14 -0.82
N THR A 158 -2.60 -10.37 0.25
CA THR A 158 -1.88 -10.79 1.46
C THR A 158 -2.69 -10.56 2.71
N VAL A 159 -2.62 -11.52 3.63
CA VAL A 159 -3.30 -11.47 4.92
C VAL A 159 -2.37 -11.96 6.03
N TYR A 160 -2.47 -11.34 7.19
CA TYR A 160 -1.82 -11.83 8.39
C TYR A 160 -2.69 -12.92 9.02
N VAL A 161 -2.08 -14.07 9.29
CA VAL A 161 -2.71 -15.20 9.95
C VAL A 161 -2.08 -15.34 11.34
N PRO A 162 -2.83 -15.06 12.41
CA PRO A 162 -2.34 -15.21 13.78
C PRO A 162 -1.69 -16.57 14.01
N ASP A 163 -0.55 -16.58 14.70
CA ASP A 163 0.24 -17.77 15.06
C ASP A 163 0.80 -18.59 13.88
N VAL A 164 0.55 -18.18 12.63
CA VAL A 164 1.03 -18.86 11.42
C VAL A 164 2.00 -17.98 10.62
N GLY A 165 1.68 -16.70 10.44
CA GLY A 165 2.49 -15.77 9.64
C GLY A 165 1.67 -15.03 8.59
N PHE A 166 2.09 -15.09 7.33
CA PHE A 166 1.45 -14.38 6.22
C PHE A 166 0.94 -15.37 5.17
N GLY A 167 -0.35 -15.24 4.85
CA GLY A 167 -0.97 -15.96 3.75
C GLY A 167 -0.98 -15.11 2.49
N PHE A 168 -0.65 -15.72 1.36
CA PHE A 168 -0.78 -15.14 0.03
C PHE A 168 -1.89 -15.88 -0.73
N TYR A 169 -2.73 -15.14 -1.46
CA TYR A 169 -3.77 -15.73 -2.31
C TYR A 169 -3.73 -15.13 -3.72
N GLY A 170 -3.72 -16.00 -4.73
CA GLY A 170 -3.63 -15.63 -6.14
C GLY A 170 -2.22 -15.19 -6.55
N GLY A 171 -2.17 -14.30 -7.54
CA GLY A 171 -0.93 -13.77 -8.11
C GLY A 171 -0.32 -14.60 -9.23
N PHE A 172 0.71 -14.03 -9.85
CA PHE A 172 1.50 -14.63 -10.92
C PHE A 172 2.95 -14.68 -10.50
N GLU A 173 3.67 -15.68 -11.00
CA GLU A 173 5.12 -15.72 -10.88
C GLU A 173 5.75 -14.82 -11.93
N GLN A 174 6.75 -14.04 -11.50
CA GLN A 174 7.55 -13.23 -12.41
C GLN A 174 8.69 -14.06 -13.03
#